data_AF-A0A453KWU9-F1
#
_entry.id   AF-A0A453KWU9-F1
#
_cell.length_a   1.000
_cell.length_b   1.000
_cell.length_c   1.000
_cell.angle_alpha   90.00
_cell.angle_beta   90.00
_cell.angle_gamma   90.00
#
_symmetry.space_group_name_H-M   'P 1'
#
loop_
_entity.id
_entity.type
_entity.pdbx_description
1 polymer ?
#
loop_
_entity_poly.entity_id
_entity_poly.type
_entity_poly.pdbx_seq_one_letter_code
_entity_poly.pdbx_strand_id
1 'polypeptide(L)'
;EKGTDDVHIDDLPGGAKGFEICAKFCYGMVVTLSPHNVVAARCAAEYLGMTEDMDKGNLIFKIEVFINSSILRSWKDSIIVLLSTKALLPWSEELKVVGRCIDAIASKTSVDPVCYLTFRRP
;
A
#
# COMPACT_ATOMS: atom_id res chain seq x y z
N GLU A 1 13.64 28.46 -29.28
CA GLU A 1 13.31 27.05 -28.96
C GLU A 1 12.92 26.99 -27.48
N LYS A 2 11.65 26.72 -27.15
CA LYS A 2 11.22 26.51 -25.76
C LYS A 2 11.38 25.02 -25.49
N GLY A 3 12.29 24.63 -24.61
CA GLY A 3 12.33 23.27 -24.08
C GLY A 3 11.04 23.03 -23.32
N THR A 4 10.19 22.15 -23.84
CA THR A 4 8.90 21.75 -23.26
C THR A 4 8.94 20.25 -22.99
N ASP A 5 9.94 19.81 -22.23
CA ASP A 5 10.05 18.42 -21.76
C ASP A 5 9.41 18.25 -20.37
N ASP A 6 8.41 19.08 -20.05
CA ASP A 6 7.67 19.00 -18.80
C ASP A 6 6.64 17.87 -18.89
N VAL A 7 6.76 16.88 -17.98
CA VAL A 7 5.79 15.79 -17.84
C VAL A 7 4.84 16.11 -16.69
N HIS A 8 3.57 16.34 -17.01
CA HIS A 8 2.52 16.52 -16.02
C HIS A 8 1.86 15.17 -15.69
N ILE A 9 1.82 14.84 -14.40
CA ILE A 9 1.10 13.68 -13.87
C ILE A 9 0.04 14.23 -12.92
N ASP A 10 -1.14 14.46 -13.47
CA ASP A 10 -2.30 14.89 -12.68
C ASP A 10 -2.94 13.69 -11.97
N ASP A 11 -3.50 13.93 -10.78
CA ASP A 11 -4.31 12.97 -10.03
C ASP A 11 -3.65 11.61 -9.70
N LEU A 12 -2.31 11.56 -9.56
CA LEU A 12 -1.63 10.34 -9.16
C LEU A 12 -2.18 9.81 -7.82
N PRO A 13 -2.73 8.59 -7.76
CA PRO A 13 -3.23 8.03 -6.52
C PRO A 13 -2.07 7.78 -5.56
N GLY A 14 -2.21 8.24 -4.32
CA GLY A 14 -1.11 8.25 -3.34
C GLY A 14 -0.28 9.54 -3.36
N GLY A 15 -0.52 10.42 -4.33
CA GLY A 15 0.11 11.74 -4.47
C GLY A 15 1.63 11.68 -4.49
N ALA A 16 2.26 12.80 -4.14
CA ALA A 16 3.72 12.93 -4.13
C ALA A 16 4.43 11.85 -3.29
N LYS A 17 3.82 11.39 -2.19
CA LYS A 17 4.39 10.33 -1.33
C LYS A 17 4.44 8.98 -2.03
N GLY A 18 3.38 8.62 -2.78
CA GLY A 18 3.38 7.41 -3.60
C GLY A 18 4.40 7.51 -4.73
N PHE A 19 4.42 8.66 -5.43
CA PHE A 19 5.38 8.92 -6.50
C PHE A 19 6.83 8.81 -6.04
N GLU A 20 7.18 9.40 -4.90
CA GLU A 20 8.55 9.40 -4.38
C GLU A 20 9.07 7.96 -4.18
N ILE A 21 8.20 7.04 -3.71
CA ILE A 21 8.56 5.63 -3.55
C ILE A 21 8.78 4.96 -4.91
N CYS A 22 7.88 5.19 -5.87
CA CYS A 22 8.02 4.67 -7.23
C CYS A 22 9.30 5.18 -7.91
N ALA A 23 9.58 6.47 -7.82
CA ALA A 23 10.78 7.09 -8.36
C ALA A 23 12.04 6.51 -7.72
N LYS A 24 12.12 6.46 -6.38
CA LYS A 24 13.26 5.86 -5.65
C LYS A 24 13.52 4.44 -6.12
N PHE A 25 12.47 3.63 -6.29
CA PHE A 25 12.61 2.27 -6.81
C PHE A 25 13.21 2.25 -8.23
N CYS A 26 12.68 3.06 -9.15
CA CYS A 26 13.17 3.14 -10.53
C CYS A 26 14.64 3.56 -10.62
N TYR A 27 15.11 4.42 -9.72
CA TYR A 27 16.51 4.84 -9.64
C TYR A 27 17.41 3.87 -8.84
N GLY A 28 16.90 2.68 -8.47
CA GLY A 28 17.67 1.68 -7.73
C GLY A 28 17.97 2.06 -6.27
N MET A 29 17.26 3.04 -5.73
CA MET A 29 17.38 3.44 -4.33
C MET A 29 16.60 2.49 -3.42
N VAL A 30 17.04 2.39 -2.18
CA VAL A 30 16.32 1.61 -1.15
C VAL A 30 15.01 2.31 -0.82
N VAL A 31 13.91 1.56 -0.92
CA VAL A 31 12.57 2.00 -0.51
C VAL A 31 12.17 1.31 0.80
N THR A 32 11.55 2.06 1.70
CA THR A 32 11.05 1.54 2.99
C THR A 32 9.54 1.54 2.98
N LEU A 33 8.95 0.34 2.97
CA LEU A 33 7.52 0.14 3.10
C LEU A 33 7.11 0.08 4.58
N SER A 34 5.96 0.66 4.88
CA SER A 34 5.36 0.69 6.21
C SER A 34 3.83 0.66 6.09
N PRO A 35 3.10 0.32 7.17
CA PRO A 35 1.64 0.38 7.19
C PRO A 35 1.07 1.75 6.80
N HIS A 36 1.85 2.83 6.99
CA HIS A 36 1.41 4.21 6.72
C HIS A 36 1.57 4.64 5.26
N ASN A 37 2.44 3.98 4.48
CA ASN A 37 2.74 4.38 3.11
C ASN A 37 2.43 3.30 2.06
N VAL A 38 2.23 2.05 2.49
CA VAL A 38 2.09 0.90 1.58
C VAL A 38 0.90 1.03 0.63
N VAL A 39 -0.22 1.60 1.07
CA VAL A 39 -1.40 1.78 0.20
C VAL A 39 -1.15 2.84 -0.87
N ALA A 40 -0.56 3.98 -0.48
CA ALA A 40 -0.19 5.03 -1.42
C ALA A 40 0.82 4.52 -2.46
N ALA A 41 1.83 3.76 -2.02
CA ALA A 41 2.79 3.12 -2.92
C ALA A 41 2.12 2.10 -3.83
N ARG A 42 1.19 1.28 -3.31
CA ARG A 42 0.48 0.26 -4.09
C ARG A 42 -0.37 0.87 -5.20
N CYS A 43 -1.11 1.95 -4.90
CA CYS A 43 -1.94 2.63 -5.87
C CYS A 43 -1.09 3.39 -6.92
N ALA A 44 -0.06 4.11 -6.49
CA ALA A 44 0.85 4.81 -7.41
C ALA A 44 1.57 3.83 -8.35
N ALA A 45 2.05 2.70 -7.82
CA ALA A 45 2.74 1.69 -8.60
C ALA A 45 1.81 1.01 -9.62
N GLU A 46 0.52 0.81 -9.28
CA GLU A 46 -0.49 0.33 -10.23
C GLU A 46 -0.68 1.34 -11.36
N TYR A 47 -0.90 2.61 -11.01
CA TYR A 47 -1.10 3.69 -11.98
C TYR A 47 0.09 3.81 -12.95
N LEU A 48 1.31 3.66 -12.43
CA LEU A 48 2.55 3.74 -13.21
C LEU A 48 2.93 2.41 -13.90
N GLY A 49 2.11 1.37 -13.81
CA GLY A 49 2.35 0.09 -14.49
C GLY A 49 3.61 -0.64 -14.04
N MET A 50 3.99 -0.54 -12.75
CA MET A 50 5.21 -1.15 -12.21
C MET A 50 5.04 -2.66 -11.93
N THR A 51 4.70 -3.42 -12.97
CA THR A 51 4.36 -4.86 -12.92
C THR A 51 5.56 -5.76 -13.14
N GLU A 52 5.40 -7.05 -12.86
CA GLU A 52 6.45 -8.05 -13.12
C GLU A 52 6.70 -8.30 -14.61
N ASP A 53 5.82 -7.84 -15.50
CA ASP A 53 6.03 -7.93 -16.95
C ASP A 53 7.17 -7.02 -17.43
N MET A 54 7.46 -5.96 -16.68
CA MET A 54 8.53 -5.00 -16.96
C MET A 54 9.88 -5.45 -16.40
N ASP A 55 9.89 -5.98 -15.17
CA ASP A 55 11.09 -6.50 -14.52
C ASP A 55 10.73 -7.50 -13.41
N LYS A 56 11.54 -8.54 -13.23
CA LYS A 56 11.28 -9.57 -12.22
C LYS A 56 11.46 -8.99 -10.82
N GLY A 57 10.44 -9.11 -9.98
CA GLY A 57 10.47 -8.51 -8.64
C GLY A 57 10.34 -6.98 -8.67
N ASN A 58 9.55 -6.46 -9.63
CA ASN A 58 9.15 -5.06 -9.66
C ASN A 58 8.41 -4.63 -8.37
N LEU A 59 8.18 -3.33 -8.21
CA LEU A 59 7.67 -2.72 -7.02
C LEU A 59 6.30 -3.28 -6.59
N ILE A 60 5.36 -3.51 -7.52
CA ILE A 60 4.05 -4.09 -7.17
C ILE A 60 4.22 -5.46 -6.48
N PHE A 61 5.07 -6.33 -7.03
CA PHE A 61 5.34 -7.64 -6.44
C PHE A 61 5.92 -7.51 -5.02
N LYS A 62 6.90 -6.64 -4.83
CA LYS A 62 7.52 -6.40 -3.51
C LYS A 62 6.50 -5.86 -2.50
N ILE A 63 5.61 -4.96 -2.92
CA ILE A 63 4.53 -4.44 -2.09
C ILE A 63 3.56 -5.56 -1.70
N GLU A 64 3.14 -6.41 -2.64
CA GLU A 64 2.24 -7.53 -2.35
C GLU A 64 2.85 -8.54 -1.39
N VAL A 65 4.14 -8.83 -1.53
CA VAL A 65 4.87 -9.67 -0.58
C VAL A 65 4.86 -9.04 0.82
N PHE A 66 5.12 -7.73 0.93
CA PHE A 66 5.09 -7.02 2.21
C PHE A 66 3.69 -7.01 2.85
N ILE A 67 2.64 -6.78 2.06
CA ILE A 67 1.25 -6.83 2.54
C ILE A 67 0.95 -8.23 3.12
N ASN A 68 1.25 -9.29 2.38
CA ASN A 68 0.96 -10.67 2.80
C ASN A 68 1.79 -11.15 4.00
N SER A 69 3.07 -10.79 4.04
CA SER A 69 4.01 -11.32 5.04
C SER A 69 4.07 -10.50 6.32
N SER A 70 3.75 -9.20 6.27
CA SER A 70 3.85 -8.29 7.41
C SER A 70 2.49 -7.73 7.80
N ILE A 71 1.85 -6.96 6.93
CA ILE A 71 0.61 -6.22 7.25
C ILE A 71 -0.50 -7.19 7.67
N LEU A 72 -0.82 -8.16 6.82
CA LEU A 72 -1.91 -9.11 7.07
C LEU A 72 -1.58 -10.12 8.16
N ARG A 73 -0.37 -10.08 8.76
CA ARG A 73 -0.01 -10.89 9.93
C ARG A 73 -0.12 -10.12 11.25
N SER A 74 -0.32 -8.81 11.21
CA SER A 74 -0.47 -7.94 12.39
C SER A 74 -1.83 -7.25 12.35
N TRP A 75 -2.69 -7.49 13.35
CA TRP A 75 -4.00 -6.84 13.39
C TRP A 75 -3.88 -5.31 13.53
N LYS A 76 -2.87 -4.82 14.26
CA LYS A 76 -2.60 -3.39 14.42
C LYS A 76 -2.23 -2.75 13.09
N ASP A 77 -1.31 -3.38 12.34
CA ASP A 77 -0.89 -2.86 11.04
C ASP A 77 -2.01 -2.98 10.00
N SER A 78 -2.80 -4.06 10.06
CA SER A 78 -4.01 -4.21 9.23
C SER A 78 -5.01 -3.07 9.47
N ILE A 79 -5.19 -2.61 10.72
CA ILE A 79 -6.05 -1.46 11.04
C ILE A 79 -5.46 -0.17 10.46
N ILE A 80 -4.15 0.08 10.66
CA ILE A 80 -3.50 1.28 10.13
C ILE A 80 -3.67 1.36 8.60
N VAL A 81 -3.43 0.25 7.91
CA VAL A 81 -3.61 0.14 6.47
C VAL A 81 -5.08 0.39 6.09
N LEU A 82 -6.03 -0.27 6.75
CA LEU A 82 -7.46 -0.09 6.51
C LEU A 82 -7.94 1.36 6.73
N LEU A 83 -7.35 2.09 7.67
CA LEU A 83 -7.69 3.50 7.87
C LEU A 83 -7.12 4.39 6.75
N SER A 84 -5.95 4.04 6.21
CA SER A 84 -5.30 4.80 5.14
C SER A 84 -5.98 4.65 3.77
N THR A 85 -6.72 3.55 3.54
CA THR A 85 -7.41 3.30 2.26
C THR A 85 -8.50 4.33 1.97
N LYS A 86 -9.13 4.91 3.01
CA LYS A 86 -10.21 5.91 2.87
C LYS A 86 -9.79 7.12 2.05
N ALA A 87 -8.54 7.54 2.18
CA ALA A 87 -8.00 8.69 1.45
C ALA A 87 -7.65 8.36 -0.02
N LEU A 88 -7.75 7.09 -0.42
CA LEU A 88 -7.30 6.55 -1.70
C LEU A 88 -8.38 5.74 -2.40
N LEU A 89 -9.65 6.02 -2.10
CA LEU A 89 -10.77 5.49 -2.88
C LEU A 89 -10.85 6.22 -4.24
N PRO A 90 -11.23 5.53 -5.33
CA PRO A 90 -11.66 4.13 -5.40
C PRO A 90 -10.52 3.10 -5.51
N TRP A 91 -9.30 3.53 -5.83
CA TRP A 91 -8.15 2.67 -6.10
C TRP A 91 -7.89 1.59 -5.04
N SER A 92 -7.98 1.93 -3.76
CA SER A 92 -7.72 0.98 -2.68
C SER A 92 -8.73 -0.16 -2.58
N GLU A 93 -9.96 0.04 -3.07
CA GLU A 93 -11.02 -0.97 -3.10
C GLU A 93 -10.84 -1.91 -4.29
N GLU A 94 -10.53 -1.36 -5.47
CA GLU A 94 -10.25 -2.13 -6.69
C GLU A 94 -9.04 -3.06 -6.52
N LEU A 95 -8.04 -2.62 -5.75
CA LEU A 95 -6.85 -3.41 -5.43
C LEU A 95 -7.08 -4.43 -4.29
N LYS A 96 -8.32 -4.57 -3.81
CA LYS A 96 -8.75 -5.54 -2.78
C LYS A 96 -8.00 -5.45 -1.44
N VAL A 97 -7.32 -4.33 -1.17
CA VAL A 97 -6.57 -4.13 0.08
C VAL A 97 -7.54 -4.04 1.26
N VAL A 98 -8.69 -3.39 1.07
CA VAL A 98 -9.74 -3.19 2.09
C VAL A 98 -10.26 -4.54 2.61
N GLY A 99 -10.74 -5.41 1.72
CA GLY A 99 -11.31 -6.72 2.09
C GLY A 99 -10.29 -7.60 2.81
N ARG A 100 -9.06 -7.66 2.29
CA ARG A 100 -7.97 -8.45 2.91
C ARG A 100 -7.64 -7.98 4.33
N CYS A 101 -7.65 -6.67 4.58
CA CYS A 101 -7.43 -6.14 5.92
C CYS A 101 -8.57 -6.49 6.88
N ILE A 102 -9.83 -6.40 6.42
CA ILE A 102 -11.00 -6.80 7.22
C ILE A 102 -10.91 -8.27 7.61
N ASP A 103 -10.65 -9.16 6.65
CA ASP A 103 -10.50 -10.60 6.89
C ASP A 103 -9.34 -10.88 7.86
N ALA A 104 -8.21 -10.18 7.70
CA ALA A 104 -7.05 -10.31 8.55
C ALA A 104 -7.30 -9.83 9.99
N ILE A 105 -8.12 -8.80 10.19
CA ILE A 105 -8.52 -8.33 11.52
C ILE A 105 -9.48 -9.33 12.15
N ALA A 106 -10.55 -9.69 11.45
CA ALA A 106 -11.59 -10.60 11.93
C ALA A 106 -11.02 -11.97 12.36
N SER A 107 -10.13 -12.52 11.53
CA SER A 107 -9.46 -13.80 11.79
C SER A 107 -8.51 -13.78 12.97
N LYS A 108 -8.00 -12.61 13.43
CA LYS A 108 -7.08 -12.53 14.57
C LYS A 108 -7.76 -12.15 15.86
N THR A 109 -8.87 -11.42 15.80
CA THR A 109 -9.68 -11.15 16.98
C THR A 109 -10.42 -12.40 17.43
N SER A 110 -10.86 -13.26 16.51
CA SER A 110 -11.62 -14.49 16.84
C SER A 110 -10.84 -15.56 17.60
N VAL A 111 -9.49 -15.54 17.56
CA VAL A 111 -8.64 -16.64 18.09
C VAL A 111 -8.10 -16.39 19.49
N ASP A 112 -8.19 -15.16 20.02
CA ASP A 112 -7.55 -14.82 21.30
C ASP A 112 -8.45 -13.91 22.18
N PRO A 113 -8.93 -14.39 23.35
CA PRO A 113 -9.73 -13.60 24.29
C PRO A 113 -9.03 -12.33 24.79
N VAL A 114 -7.70 -12.32 24.88
CA VAL A 114 -6.91 -11.15 25.31
C VAL A 114 -6.90 -10.09 24.21
N CYS A 115 -6.89 -10.51 22.94
CA CYS A 115 -6.91 -9.61 21.79
C CYS A 115 -8.24 -8.84 21.68
N TYR A 116 -9.38 -9.50 21.94
CA TYR A 116 -10.69 -8.85 22.10
C TYR A 116 -10.70 -7.79 23.21
N LEU A 117 -10.05 -8.08 24.35
CA LEU A 117 -10.00 -7.15 25.48
C LEU A 117 -9.16 -5.90 25.18
N THR A 118 -8.07 -6.03 24.42
CA THR A 118 -7.31 -4.85 23.92
C THR A 118 -8.07 -4.07 22.86
N PHE A 119 -8.89 -4.71 22.02
CA PHE A 119 -9.68 -4.02 20.99
C PHE A 119 -10.81 -3.16 21.59
N ARG A 120 -11.32 -3.53 22.77
CA ARG A 120 -12.46 -2.85 23.42
C ARG A 120 -12.08 -1.72 24.39
N ARG A 121 -10.79 -1.49 24.65
CA ARG A 121 -10.34 -0.40 25.53
C ARG A 121 -9.99 0.84 24.68
N PRO A 122 -10.71 1.96 24.84
CA PRO A 122 -10.39 3.23 24.18
C PRO A 122 -9.11 3.87 24.71
#